data_AF-A0A1H8YDX7-F1
#
_entry.id   AF-A0A1H8YDX7-F1
#
_cell.length_a   1.000
_cell.length_b   1.000
_cell.length_c   1.000
_cell.angle_alpha   90.00
_cell.angle_beta   90.00
_cell.angle_gamma   90.00
#
_symmetry.space_group_name_H-M   'P 1'
#
loop_
_entity.id
_entity.type
_entity.pdbx_description
1 polymer ?
#
loop_
_entity_poly.entity_id
_entity_poly.type
_entity_poly.pdbx_seq_one_letter_code
_entity_poly.pdbx_strand_id
1 'polypeptide(L)' 'MPELTSESTVDVIRKLLDVASLPASEVELTAYAAAYPAQRAGVEALYAVPEARYADPALRFRAEAVIEDWAH' A
#
# COMPACT_ATOMS: atom_id res chain seq x y z
N MET A 1 0.86 23.00 0.06
CA MET A 1 0.68 21.61 0.53
C MET A 1 0.67 21.68 2.04
N PRO A 2 -0.35 21.16 2.75
CA PRO A 2 -0.33 21.26 4.20
C PRO A 2 0.88 20.46 4.70
N GLU A 3 1.75 21.13 5.47
CA GLU A 3 2.81 20.48 6.25
C GLU A 3 2.14 19.41 7.12
N LEU A 4 2.40 18.15 6.79
CA LEU A 4 2.20 17.06 7.72
C LEU A 4 3.07 17.39 8.94
N THR A 5 2.43 17.75 10.05
CA THR A 5 3.03 17.79 11.38
C THR A 5 4.01 16.64 11.51
N SER A 6 5.23 16.89 12.01
CA SER A 6 6.36 15.96 12.06
C SER A 6 6.09 14.75 12.96
N GLU A 7 5.12 13.93 12.59
CA GLU A 7 4.84 12.64 13.16
C GLU A 7 5.91 11.68 12.66
N SER A 8 6.46 10.88 13.58
CA SER A 8 7.50 9.93 13.19
C SER A 8 6.91 8.85 12.29
N THR A 9 7.69 8.34 11.32
CA THR A 9 7.24 7.24 10.46
C THR A 9 6.83 6.01 11.28
N VAL A 10 7.45 5.81 12.44
CA VAL A 10 7.08 4.73 13.39
C VAL A 10 5.66 4.93 13.91
N ASP A 11 5.26 6.15 14.27
CA ASP A 11 3.90 6.43 14.77
C ASP A 11 2.86 6.23 13.67
N VAL A 12 3.19 6.62 12.43
CA VAL A 12 2.34 6.36 11.27
C VAL A 12 2.15 4.86 11.05
N ILE A 13 3.23 4.08 11.02
CA ILE A 13 3.15 2.63 10.84
C ILE A 13 2.36 1.97 11.97
N ARG A 14 2.59 2.37 13.23
CA ARG A 14 1.85 1.84 14.38
C ARG A 14 0.35 2.07 14.20
N LYS A 15 -0.07 3.29 13.88
CA LYS A 15 -1.48 3.62 13.62
C LYS A 15 -2.09 2.77 12.48
N LEU A 16 -1.35 2.56 11.39
CA LEU A 16 -1.83 1.76 10.26
C LEU A 16 -2.04 0.29 10.66
N LEU A 17 -1.11 -0.28 11.42
CA LEU A 17 -1.20 -1.66 11.90
C LEU A 17 -2.31 -1.84 12.94
N ASP A 18 -2.50 -0.85 13.83
CA ASP A 18 -3.59 -0.83 14.80
C ASP A 18 -4.96 -0.85 14.09
N VAL A 19 -5.14 -0.03 13.06
CA VAL A 19 -6.38 -0.01 12.25
C VAL A 19 -6.61 -1.35 11.54
N ALA A 20 -5.55 -2.00 11.08
CA ALA A 20 -5.61 -3.33 10.48
C ALA A 20 -5.78 -4.47 11.51
N SER A 21 -5.77 -4.16 12.82
CA SER A 21 -5.75 -5.14 13.91
C SER A 21 -4.59 -6.15 13.80
N LEU A 22 -3.44 -5.68 13.31
CA LEU A 22 -2.23 -6.49 13.16
C LEU A 22 -1.24 -6.13 14.29
N PRO A 23 -0.93 -7.05 15.21
CA PRO A 23 0.05 -6.80 16.25
C PRO A 23 1.46 -6.73 15.64
N ALA A 24 2.29 -5.81 16.12
CA ALA A 24 3.70 -5.72 15.78
C ALA A 24 4.53 -5.34 17.01
N SER A 25 5.69 -5.95 17.14
CA SER A 25 6.71 -5.59 18.12
C SER A 25 7.42 -4.29 17.73
N GLU A 26 8.08 -3.62 18.69
CA GLU A 26 8.85 -2.40 18.42
C GLU A 26 10.01 -2.61 17.40
N VAL A 27 10.57 -3.82 17.35
CA VAL A 27 11.59 -4.19 16.36
C VAL A 27 10.98 -4.22 14.94
N GLU A 28 9.80 -4.81 14.80
CA GLU A 28 9.07 -4.86 13.53
C GLU A 28 8.61 -3.45 13.10
N LEU A 29 8.09 -2.65 14.04
CA LEU A 29 7.70 -1.26 13.77
C LEU A 29 8.87 -0.43 13.24
N THR A 30 10.06 -0.60 13.82
CA THR A 30 11.27 0.11 13.37
C THR A 30 11.68 -0.35 11.96
N ALA A 31 11.65 -1.66 11.69
CA ALA A 31 11.98 -2.21 10.38
C ALA A 31 11.00 -1.74 9.29
N TYR A 32 9.70 -1.76 9.58
CA TYR A 32 8.66 -1.27 8.68
C TYR A 32 8.78 0.23 8.44
N ALA A 33 9.03 1.02 9.49
CA ALA A 33 9.22 2.46 9.35
C ALA A 33 10.45 2.80 8.49
N ALA A 34 11.51 2.01 8.56
CA ALA A 34 12.68 2.17 7.69
C ALA A 34 12.37 1.85 6.21
N ALA A 35 11.52 0.86 5.94
CA ALA A 35 11.13 0.46 4.59
C ALA A 35 10.03 1.34 3.98
N TYR A 36 9.20 1.97 4.82
CA TYR A 36 8.01 2.70 4.41
C TYR A 36 8.25 3.81 3.37
N PRO A 37 9.32 4.63 3.44
CA PRO A 37 9.53 5.68 2.44
C PRO A 37 9.67 5.14 1.01
N ALA A 38 10.37 4.01 0.82
CA ALA A 38 10.54 3.40 -0.49
C ALA A 38 9.22 2.82 -1.02
N GLN A 39 8.45 2.16 -0.15
CA GLN A 39 7.13 1.63 -0.48
C GLN A 39 6.15 2.75 -0.86
N ARG A 40 6.13 3.83 -0.05
CA ARG A 40 5.30 5.02 -0.31
C ARG A 40 5.66 5.67 -1.64
N ALA A 41 6.95 5.86 -1.93
CA ALA A 41 7.40 6.39 -3.21
C ALA A 41 6.96 5.51 -4.39
N GLY A 42 7.02 4.18 -4.25
CA GLY A 42 6.54 3.25 -5.26
C GLY A 42 5.03 3.39 -5.52
N VAL A 43 4.22 3.54 -4.47
CA VAL A 43 2.78 3.79 -4.60
C VAL A 43 2.50 5.16 -5.23
N GLU A 44 3.18 6.21 -4.79
CA GLU A 44 3.02 7.55 -5.35
C GLU A 44 3.39 7.60 -6.84
N ALA A 45 4.40 6.84 -7.27
CA ALA A 45 4.78 6.72 -8.68
C ALA A 45 3.66 6.13 -9.56
N LEU A 46 2.80 5.24 -9.01
CA LEU A 46 1.65 4.71 -9.76
C LEU A 46 0.60 5.80 -10.06
N TYR A 47 0.50 6.81 -9.19
CA TYR A 47 -0.40 7.96 -9.38
C TYR A 47 0.23 9.10 -10.20
N ALA A 48 1.54 9.02 -10.50
CA ALA A 48 2.24 10.01 -11.31
C ALA A 48 1.99 9.88 -12.81
N VAL A 49 1.15 8.93 -13.24
CA VAL A 49 0.75 8.71 -14.64
C VAL A 49 -0.68 9.22 -14.85
N PRO A 50 -0.89 10.45 -15.35
CA PRO A 50 -2.23 11.03 -15.51
C PRO A 50 -3.16 10.17 -16.36
N GLU A 51 -2.64 9.48 -17.36
CA GLU A 51 -3.37 8.61 -18.27
C GLU A 51 -3.93 7.37 -17.55
N ALA A 52 -3.27 6.90 -16.49
CA ALA A 52 -3.72 5.76 -15.69
C ALA A 52 -5.00 6.07 -14.89
N ARG A 53 -5.31 7.34 -14.63
CA ARG A 53 -6.50 7.77 -13.88
C ARG A 53 -7.81 7.33 -14.51
N TYR A 54 -7.83 7.22 -15.84
CA TYR A 54 -9.01 6.81 -16.61
C TYR A 54 -8.79 5.48 -17.33
N ALA A 55 -7.66 4.82 -17.08
CA ALA A 55 -7.43 3.50 -17.63
C ALA A 55 -8.41 2.51 -17.03
N ASP A 56 -8.90 1.61 -17.88
CA ASP A 56 -9.73 0.51 -17.41
C ASP A 56 -8.92 -0.39 -16.45
N PRO A 57 -9.52 -0.82 -15.31
CA PRO A 57 -8.85 -1.73 -14.40
C PRO A 57 -8.37 -2.98 -15.15
N ALA A 58 -7.09 -3.32 -14.98
CA ALA A 58 -6.49 -4.47 -15.65
C ALA A 58 -7.25 -5.78 -15.36
N LEU A 59 -7.82 -5.88 -14.15
CA LEU A 59 -8.69 -6.95 -13.73
C LEU A 59 -10.08 -6.41 -13.42
N ARG A 60 -11.06 -6.87 -14.20
CA ARG A 60 -12.48 -6.72 -13.90
C ARG A 60 -12.99 -8.02 -13.32
N PHE A 61 -13.61 -7.95 -12.16
CA PHE A 61 -14.34 -9.10 -11.62
C PHE A 61 -15.45 -9.49 -12.61
N ARG A 62 -15.51 -10.78 -12.94
CA ARG A 62 -16.59 -11.38 -13.73
C ARG A 62 -17.07 -12.59 -12.94
N ALA A 63 -18.31 -12.54 -12.45
CA ALA A 63 -18.87 -13.59 -11.60
C ALA A 63 -18.91 -14.96 -12.30
N GLU A 64 -18.99 -14.97 -13.62
CA GLU A 64 -19.01 -16.18 -14.46
C GLU A 64 -17.62 -16.62 -14.92
N ALA A 65 -16.55 -15.87 -14.59
CA ALA A 65 -15.21 -16.24 -15.03
C ALA A 65 -14.76 -17.52 -14.34
N VAL A 66 -14.52 -18.54 -15.15
CA VAL A 66 -13.79 -19.74 -14.75
C VAL A 66 -12.30 -19.37 -14.81
N ILE A 67 -11.63 -19.41 -13.67
CA ILE A 67 -10.17 -19.31 -13.63
C ILE A 67 -9.64 -20.68 -14.07
N GLU A 68 -9.05 -20.75 -15.27
CA GLU A 68 -8.27 -21.93 -15.65
C GLU A 68 -7.03 -22.01 -14.76
N ASP A 69 -6.79 -23.19 -14.20
CA ASP A 69 -5.60 -23.45 -13.41
C ASP A 69 -4.36 -23.34 -14.31
N TRP A 70 -3.29 -22.75 -13.78
CA TRP A 70 -2.04 -22.48 -14.50
C TRP A 70 -1.24 -23.76 -14.79
N ALA A 71 -1.75 -24.92 -14.34
CA ALA A 71 -1.18 -26.25 -14.56
C ALA A 71 -1.69 -26.97 -15.82
N HIS A 72 -2.43 -26.28 -16.70
CA HIS A 72 -2.92 -26.79 -17.98
C HIS A 72 -2.09 -26.34 -19.19
#